data_AF-A0A2V6YB43-F1
#
_entry.id   AF-A0A2V6YB43-F1
#
_cell.length_a   1.000
_cell.length_b   1.000
_cell.length_c   1.000
_cell.angle_alpha   90.00
_cell.angle_beta   90.00
_cell.angle_gamma   90.00
#
_symmetry.space_group_name_H-M   'P 1'
#
loop_
_entity.id
_entity.type
_entity.pdbx_description
1 polymer ?
#
loop_
_entity_poly.entity_id
_entity_poly.type
_entity_poly.pdbx_seq_one_letter_code
_entity_poly.pdbx_strand_id
1 'polypeptide(L)'
;MVLENKLREANRQLVQAFNQNEKLVNALYEAREQITALKEEVDKLCAPPSTYGVYLAANEDSTVTILSQGRKVKVNLHPSIKVDALKPGQE
;
A
#
# COMPACT_ATOMS: atom_id res chain seq x y z
N MET A 1 -0.94 -35.64 -42.80
CA MET A 1 -2.00 -35.36 -41.79
C MET A 1 -1.51 -35.16 -40.34
N VAL A 2 -0.40 -35.74 -39.89
CA VAL A 2 0.09 -35.54 -38.50
C VAL A 2 0.65 -34.12 -38.28
N LEU A 3 1.27 -33.53 -39.30
CA LEU A 3 1.90 -32.20 -39.22
C LEU A 3 0.87 -31.06 -39.13
N GLU A 4 -0.22 -31.14 -39.92
CA GLU A 4 -1.34 -30.18 -39.84
C GLU A 4 -2.07 -30.24 -38.49
N ASN A 5 -2.23 -31.43 -37.91
CA ASN A 5 -2.82 -31.56 -36.58
C ASN A 5 -1.94 -30.94 -35.50
N LYS A 6 -0.62 -31.20 -35.52
CA LYS A 6 0.33 -30.55 -34.59
C LYS A 6 0.35 -29.03 -34.74
N LEU A 7 0.28 -28.51 -35.97
CA LEU A 7 0.24 -27.07 -36.22
C LEU A 7 -1.06 -26.44 -35.68
N ARG A 8 -2.20 -27.11 -35.83
CA ARG A 8 -3.48 -26.69 -35.25
C ARG A 8 -3.45 -26.71 -33.71
N GLU A 9 -2.85 -27.73 -33.12
CA GLU A 9 -2.71 -27.86 -31.67
C GLU A 9 -1.81 -26.76 -31.08
N ALA A 10 -0.66 -26.50 -31.72
CA ALA A 10 0.25 -25.43 -31.32
C ALA A 10 -0.42 -24.05 -31.42
N ASN A 11 -1.17 -23.78 -32.50
CA ASN A 11 -1.93 -22.54 -32.64
C ASN A 11 -3.02 -22.40 -31.55
N ARG A 12 -3.71 -23.49 -31.18
CA ARG A 12 -4.68 -23.46 -30.08
C ARG A 12 -4.01 -23.15 -28.73
N GLN A 13 -2.87 -23.76 -28.44
CA GLN A 13 -2.11 -23.49 -27.23
C GLN A 13 -1.60 -22.04 -27.20
N LEU A 14 -1.16 -21.50 -28.34
CA LEU A 14 -0.75 -20.11 -28.48
C LEU A 14 -1.90 -19.14 -28.18
N VAL A 15 -3.08 -19.38 -28.76
CA VAL A 15 -4.28 -18.56 -28.51
C VAL A 15 -4.72 -18.67 -27.06
N GLN A 16 -4.65 -19.86 -26.45
CA GLN A 16 -4.98 -20.03 -25.04
C GLN A 16 -3.99 -19.30 -24.12
N ALA A 17 -2.69 -19.39 -24.40
CA ALA A 17 -1.65 -18.68 -23.67
C ALA A 17 -1.79 -17.16 -23.81
N PHE A 18 -2.14 -16.65 -25.00
CA PHE A 18 -2.43 -15.23 -25.22
C PHE A 18 -3.62 -14.74 -24.39
N ASN A 19 -4.75 -15.49 -24.41
CA ASN A 19 -5.92 -15.16 -23.59
C ASN A 19 -5.60 -15.19 -22.09
N GLN A 20 -4.75 -16.13 -21.65
CA GLN A 20 -4.29 -16.19 -20.27
C GLN A 20 -3.43 -14.98 -19.91
N ASN A 21 -2.54 -14.57 -20.82
CA ASN A 21 -1.67 -13.43 -20.64
C ASN A 21 -2.48 -12.13 -20.54
N GLU A 22 -3.46 -11.90 -21.42
CA GLU A 22 -4.36 -10.74 -21.32
C GLU A 22 -5.12 -10.69 -19.99
N LYS A 23 -5.63 -11.83 -19.49
CA LYS A 23 -6.30 -11.87 -18.18
C LYS A 23 -5.36 -11.52 -17.04
N LEU A 24 -4.12 -12.03 -17.08
CA LEU A 24 -3.11 -11.73 -16.07
C LEU A 24 -2.69 -10.26 -16.11
N VAL A 25 -2.52 -9.70 -17.31
CA VAL A 25 -2.19 -8.29 -17.51
C VAL A 25 -3.32 -7.41 -16.98
N ASN A 26 -4.58 -7.71 -17.31
CA ASN A 26 -5.74 -6.97 -16.79
C ASN A 26 -5.81 -7.02 -15.25
N ALA A 27 -5.64 -8.21 -14.65
CA ALA A 27 -5.62 -8.34 -13.20
C ALA A 27 -4.46 -7.55 -12.54
N LEU A 28 -3.31 -7.47 -13.22
CA LEU A 28 -2.15 -6.72 -12.73
C LEU A 28 -2.37 -5.20 -12.85
N TYR A 29 -3.06 -4.74 -13.90
CA TYR A 29 -3.52 -3.36 -14.03
C TYR A 29 -4.52 -2.99 -12.93
N GLU A 30 -5.54 -3.83 -12.69
CA GLU A 30 -6.53 -3.62 -11.62
C GLU A 30 -5.86 -3.57 -10.23
N ALA A 31 -4.95 -4.50 -9.94
CA ALA A 31 -4.20 -4.50 -8.68
C ALA A 31 -3.34 -3.24 -8.53
N ARG A 32 -2.68 -2.78 -9.60
CA ARG A 32 -1.90 -1.54 -9.60
C ARG A 32 -2.78 -0.31 -9.37
N GLU A 33 -3.97 -0.27 -9.96
CA GLU A 33 -4.93 0.80 -9.76
C GLU A 33 -5.43 0.83 -8.31
N GLN A 34 -5.78 -0.32 -7.74
CA GLN A 34 -6.15 -0.42 -6.32
C GLN A 34 -5.04 0.09 -5.40
N ILE A 35 -3.78 -0.29 -5.64
CA ILE A 35 -2.64 0.23 -4.86
C ILE A 35 -2.53 1.75 -4.97
N THR A 36 -2.78 2.31 -6.16
CA THR A 36 -2.72 3.75 -6.38
C THR A 36 -3.86 4.47 -5.65
N ALA A 37 -5.08 3.94 -5.73
CA ALA A 37 -6.25 4.46 -5.02
C ALA A 37 -6.07 4.43 -3.50
N LEU A 38 -5.59 3.29 -2.94
CA LEU A 38 -5.27 3.20 -1.51
C LEU A 38 -4.18 4.22 -1.12
N LYS A 39 -3.19 4.46 -1.98
CA LYS A 39 -2.14 5.45 -1.71
C LYS A 39 -2.70 6.87 -1.70
N GLU A 40 -3.64 7.20 -2.58
CA GLU A 40 -4.34 8.49 -2.57
C GLU A 40 -5.28 8.65 -1.36
N GLU A 41 -5.95 7.58 -0.93
CA GLU A 41 -6.75 7.60 0.30
C GLU A 41 -5.87 7.79 1.53
N VAL A 42 -4.70 7.15 1.59
CA VAL A 42 -3.70 7.37 2.64
C VAL A 42 -3.20 8.81 2.63
N ASP A 43 -2.94 9.39 1.46
CA ASP A 43 -2.51 10.79 1.33
C ASP A 43 -3.62 11.77 1.77
N LYS A 44 -4.87 11.53 1.39
CA LYS A 44 -6.04 12.29 1.85
C LYS A 44 -6.32 12.13 3.35
N LEU A 45 -6.12 10.94 3.92
CA LEU A 45 -6.21 10.71 5.36
C LEU A 45 -5.05 11.38 6.12
N CYS A 46 -3.93 11.63 5.43
CA CYS A 46 -2.84 12.46 5.93
C CYS A 46 -3.11 13.96 5.78
N ALA A 47 -4.23 14.37 5.15
CA ALA A 47 -4.61 15.77 5.04
C ALA A 47 -4.97 16.33 6.42
N PRO A 48 -4.49 17.54 6.75
CA PRO A 48 -4.45 18.04 8.11
C PRO A 48 -5.84 18.42 8.63
N PRO A 49 -6.17 17.93 9.83
CA PRO A 49 -6.25 18.85 10.95
C PRO A 49 -4.97 18.61 11.75
N SER A 50 -3.86 19.21 11.29
CA SER A 50 -2.54 19.12 11.92
C SER A 50 -2.63 19.68 13.33
N THR A 51 -3.02 18.79 14.22
CA THR A 51 -2.95 18.98 15.64
C THR A 51 -1.49 18.69 16.00
N TYR A 52 -0.68 19.75 15.97
CA TYR A 52 0.69 19.69 16.43
C TYR A 52 0.69 19.29 17.91
N GLY A 53 1.55 18.35 18.27
CA GLY A 53 1.66 17.85 19.62
C GLY A 53 3.09 17.43 19.92
N VAL A 54 3.52 17.69 21.15
CA VAL A 54 4.89 17.37 21.57
C VAL A 54 4.99 15.86 21.80
N TYR A 55 5.91 15.20 21.12
CA TYR A 55 6.17 13.78 21.36
C TYR A 55 6.71 13.55 22.77
N LEU A 56 6.06 12.67 23.54
CA LEU A 56 6.45 12.33 24.91
C LEU A 56 7.20 10.99 24.97
N ALA A 57 6.57 9.93 24.45
CA ALA A 57 7.09 8.57 24.56
C ALA A 57 6.52 7.64 23.49
N ALA A 58 7.33 6.63 23.12
CA ALA A 58 6.91 5.48 22.35
C ALA A 58 6.24 4.45 23.28
N ASN A 59 5.16 3.84 22.82
CA ASN A 59 4.57 2.68 23.46
C ASN A 59 5.09 1.39 22.79
N GLU A 60 5.07 0.29 23.52
CA GLU A 60 5.49 -1.04 23.03
C GLU A 60 4.60 -1.54 21.88
N ASP A 61 3.37 -1.03 21.76
CA ASP A 61 2.38 -1.39 20.75
C ASP A 61 2.58 -0.68 19.39
N SER A 62 3.78 -0.17 19.07
CA SER A 62 4.04 0.63 17.85
C SER A 62 3.22 1.93 17.72
N THR A 63 2.72 2.45 18.84
CA THR A 63 1.97 3.72 18.93
C THR A 63 2.78 4.75 19.69
N VAL A 64 2.47 6.04 19.52
CA VAL A 64 3.15 7.11 20.25
C VAL A 64 2.17 7.92 21.06
N THR A 65 2.66 8.39 22.22
CA THR A 65 1.92 9.29 23.08
C THR A 65 2.41 10.71 22.81
N ILE A 66 1.51 11.57 22.34
CA ILE A 66 1.76 13.00 22.11
C ILE A 66 0.99 13.84 23.12
N LEU A 67 1.51 15.02 23.46
CA LEU A 67 0.79 16.05 24.18
C LEU A 67 0.20 17.04 23.18
N SER A 68 -1.12 17.04 23.04
CA SER A 68 -1.83 18.00 22.21
C SER A 68 -2.82 18.79 23.06
N GLN A 69 -2.77 20.13 22.95
CA GLN A 69 -3.67 21.06 23.64
C GLN A 69 -3.85 20.74 25.15
N GLY A 70 -2.77 20.35 25.82
CA GLY A 70 -2.77 20.02 27.26
C GLY A 70 -3.33 18.63 27.61
N ARG A 71 -3.70 17.80 26.63
CA ARG A 71 -4.16 16.41 26.83
C ARG A 71 -3.19 15.42 26.22
N LYS A 72 -2.98 14.29 26.91
CA LYS A 72 -2.20 13.17 26.38
C LYS A 72 -3.07 12.38 25.42
N VAL A 73 -2.62 12.20 24.19
CA VAL A 73 -3.32 11.48 23.13
C VAL A 73 -2.44 10.36 22.61
N LYS A 74 -2.99 9.16 22.50
CA LYS A 74 -2.32 8.00 21.86
C LYS A 74 -2.65 8.05 20.38
N VAL A 75 -1.62 8.15 19.53
CA VAL A 75 -1.78 8.21 18.08
C VAL A 75 -0.99 7.09 17.40
N ASN A 76 -1.51 6.62 16.28
CA ASN A 76 -0.81 5.68 15.41
C ASN A 76 0.18 6.45 14.53
N LEU A 77 1.39 5.90 14.38
CA LEU A 77 2.35 6.43 13.43
C LEU A 77 2.09 5.90 12.03
N HIS A 78 2.33 6.75 11.04
CA HIS A 78 2.41 6.30 9.67
C HIS A 78 3.65 5.40 9.49
N PRO A 79 3.57 4.27 8.76
CA PRO A 79 4.68 3.30 8.62
C PRO A 79 5.97 3.89 8.00
N SER A 80 5.89 5.05 7.35
CA SER A 80 7.08 5.79 6.88
C SER A 80 7.90 6.43 8.01
N ILE A 81 7.35 6.56 9.22
CA ILE A 81 7.99 7.22 10.37
C ILE A 81 8.51 6.14 11.32
N LYS A 82 9.82 6.13 11.54
CA LYS A 82 10.45 5.22 12.51
C LYS A 82 10.37 5.82 13.91
N VAL A 83 9.80 5.06 14.84
CA VAL A 83 9.72 5.39 16.26
C VAL A 83 11.10 5.72 16.85
N ASP A 84 12.14 5.00 16.42
CA ASP A 84 13.52 5.17 16.87
C ASP A 84 14.16 6.51 16.47
N ALA A 85 13.60 7.17 15.45
CA ALA A 85 14.04 8.50 15.02
C ALA A 85 13.37 9.64 15.81
N LEU A 86 12.36 9.34 16.63
CA LEU A 86 11.61 10.34 17.40
C LEU A 86 12.26 10.56 18.76
N LYS A 87 12.57 11.82 19.07
CA LYS A 87 13.10 12.22 20.37
C LYS A 87 12.02 12.89 21.22
N PRO A 88 11.93 12.58 22.53
CA PRO A 88 11.08 13.31 23.47
C PRO A 88 11.31 14.82 23.36
N GLY A 89 10.24 15.59 23.12
CA GLY A 89 10.31 17.05 22.92
C GLY A 89 10.40 17.53 21.47
N GLN A 90 10.30 16.63 20.48
CA GLN A 90 10.26 16.98 19.06
C GLN A 90 8.82 17.28 18.60
N GLU A 91 8.67 18.29 17.74
CA GLU A 91 7.44 18.68 17.03
C GLU A 91 7.39 18.09 15.61
#